data_AF-A0A967EW13-F1
#
_entry.id   AF-A0A967EW13-F1
#
_cell.length_a   1.000
_cell.length_b   1.000
_cell.length_c   1.000
_cell.angle_alpha   90.00
_cell.angle_beta   90.00
_cell.angle_gamma   90.00
#
_symmetry.space_group_name_H-M   'P 1'
#
loop_
_entity.id
_entity.type
_entity.pdbx_description
1 polymer ?
#
loop_
_entity_poly.entity_id
_entity_poly.type
_entity_poly.pdbx_seq_one_letter_code
_entity_poly.pdbx_strand_id
1 'polypeptide(L)'
;MFFLKDLPTQDMLRGYQARFTEMDAPTVEAALKLLRRASLLLRALETYFAEHGLSQTRFLILVLLDRDPTVDGLSATEISEKLDISKPIVTNTLKALAREGFIRVTDNEEDRRARWITLTRKGRARLQALLPGYFETIQTFMAED
;
A
#
# COMPACT_ATOMS: atom_id res chain seq x y z
N MET A 1 4.11 -7.84 -7.06
CA MET A 1 4.93 -7.10 -8.04
C MET A 1 4.86 -7.83 -9.37
N PHE A 2 4.68 -7.14 -10.48
CA PHE A 2 4.70 -7.70 -11.84
C PHE A 2 6.14 -7.73 -12.35
N PHE A 3 6.66 -8.93 -12.65
CA PHE A 3 8.09 -9.14 -12.90
C PHE A 3 8.48 -9.12 -14.38
N LEU A 4 7.52 -9.20 -15.29
CA LEU A 4 7.80 -9.19 -16.73
C LEU A 4 8.22 -7.78 -17.16
N LYS A 5 9.53 -7.61 -17.38
CA LYS A 5 10.11 -6.31 -17.78
C LYS A 5 10.01 -6.08 -19.29
N ASP A 6 10.28 -7.13 -20.06
CA ASP A 6 10.20 -7.13 -21.51
C ASP A 6 8.79 -7.56 -21.91
N LEU A 7 7.98 -6.58 -22.30
CA LEU A 7 6.58 -6.82 -22.63
C LEU A 7 6.46 -7.46 -24.02
N PRO A 8 5.45 -8.33 -24.25
CA PRO A 8 5.16 -8.85 -25.58
C PRO A 8 5.05 -7.72 -26.60
N THR A 9 5.67 -7.91 -27.76
CA THR A 9 5.53 -6.98 -28.87
C THR A 9 4.11 -7.00 -29.41
N GLN A 10 3.72 -5.92 -30.11
CA GLN A 10 2.42 -5.86 -30.75
C GLN A 10 2.19 -7.01 -31.75
N ASP A 11 3.23 -7.39 -32.50
CA ASP A 11 3.15 -8.53 -33.43
C ASP A 11 2.93 -9.86 -32.71
N MET A 12 3.57 -10.07 -31.56
CA MET A 12 3.34 -11.25 -30.73
C MET A 12 1.89 -11.30 -30.24
N LEU A 13 1.34 -10.18 -29.76
CA LEU A 13 -0.04 -10.11 -29.28
C LEU A 13 -1.05 -10.33 -30.42
N ARG A 14 -0.80 -9.78 -31.61
CA ARG A 14 -1.61 -10.04 -32.81
C ARG A 14 -1.57 -11.51 -33.23
N GLY A 15 -0.40 -12.14 -33.13
CA GLY A 15 -0.26 -13.58 -33.35
C GLY A 15 -1.12 -14.41 -32.40
N TYR A 16 -1.19 -14.02 -31.12
CA TYR A 16 -2.09 -14.67 -30.17
C TYR A 16 -3.57 -14.43 -30.47
N GLN A 17 -3.95 -13.22 -30.88
CA GLN A 17 -5.34 -12.90 -31.23
C GLN A 17 -5.86 -13.73 -32.41
N ALA A 18 -5.00 -14.03 -33.38
CA ALA A 18 -5.34 -14.92 -34.49
C ALA A 18 -5.70 -16.34 -34.03
N ARG A 19 -5.13 -16.81 -32.91
CA ARG A 19 -5.41 -18.12 -32.30
C ARG A 19 -6.54 -18.06 -31.26
N PHE A 20 -6.69 -16.94 -30.57
CA PHE A 20 -7.66 -16.72 -29.50
C PHE A 20 -8.54 -15.53 -29.88
N THR A 21 -9.57 -15.80 -30.70
CA THR A 21 -10.35 -14.77 -31.39
C THR A 21 -11.19 -13.87 -30.46
N GLU A 22 -11.43 -14.30 -29.22
CA GLU A 22 -12.11 -13.48 -28.20
C GLU A 22 -11.18 -12.50 -27.47
N MET A 23 -9.86 -12.62 -27.67
CA MET A 23 -8.87 -11.73 -27.06
C MET A 23 -8.74 -10.42 -27.85
N ASP A 24 -8.67 -9.29 -27.15
CA ASP A 24 -8.34 -7.99 -27.73
C ASP A 24 -6.88 -7.59 -27.44
N ALA A 25 -6.02 -7.63 -28.47
CA ALA A 25 -4.59 -7.36 -28.30
C ALA A 25 -4.28 -5.95 -27.74
N PRO A 26 -4.90 -4.85 -28.22
CA PRO A 26 -4.68 -3.52 -27.65
C PRO A 26 -5.03 -3.42 -26.16
N THR A 27 -6.14 -4.01 -25.73
CA THR A 27 -6.54 -4.03 -24.32
C THR A 27 -5.54 -4.80 -23.46
N VAL A 28 -5.08 -5.97 -23.92
CA VAL A 28 -4.06 -6.76 -23.22
C VAL A 28 -2.74 -5.99 -23.13
N GLU A 29 -2.31 -5.35 -24.23
CA GLU A 29 -1.10 -4.53 -24.26
C GLU A 29 -1.16 -3.39 -23.23
N ALA A 30 -2.29 -2.66 -23.19
CA ALA A 30 -2.51 -1.59 -22.24
C ALA A 30 -2.47 -2.07 -20.78
N ALA A 31 -3.11 -3.21 -20.49
CA ALA A 31 -3.09 -3.82 -19.16
C ALA A 31 -1.67 -4.23 -18.73
N LEU A 32 -0.88 -4.82 -19.64
CA LEU A 32 0.51 -5.20 -19.35
C LEU A 32 1.40 -3.98 -19.09
N LYS A 33 1.22 -2.90 -19.88
CA LYS A 33 1.91 -1.62 -19.64
C LYS A 33 1.53 -1.02 -18.29
N LEU A 34 0.24 -1.01 -17.93
CA LEU A 34 -0.24 -0.53 -16.64
C LEU A 34 0.37 -1.35 -15.49
N LEU A 35 0.33 -2.68 -15.55
CA LEU A 35 0.91 -3.57 -14.54
C LEU A 35 2.41 -3.32 -14.37
N ARG A 36 3.12 -3.09 -15.49
CA ARG A 36 4.55 -2.77 -15.48
C ARG A 36 4.82 -1.45 -14.78
N ARG A 37 4.09 -0.38 -15.14
CA ARG A 37 4.25 0.95 -14.53
C ARG A 37 3.89 0.95 -13.05
N ALA A 38 2.76 0.35 -12.67
CA ALA A 38 2.36 0.20 -11.28
C ALA A 38 3.44 -0.52 -10.45
N SER A 39 4.07 -1.55 -11.02
CA SER A 39 5.14 -2.27 -10.32
C SER A 39 6.43 -1.47 -10.17
N LEU A 40 6.74 -0.57 -11.11
CA LEU A 40 7.87 0.35 -10.97
C LEU A 40 7.61 1.39 -9.88
N LEU A 41 6.40 1.96 -9.85
CA LEU A 41 6.01 2.88 -8.77
C LEU A 41 6.05 2.21 -7.40
N LEU A 42 5.52 0.99 -7.28
CA LEU A 42 5.59 0.24 -6.03
C LEU A 42 7.04 0.01 -5.56
N ARG A 43 7.98 -0.26 -6.49
CA ARG A 43 9.41 -0.40 -6.15
C ARG A 43 10.05 0.90 -5.69
N ALA A 44 9.70 2.02 -6.31
CA ALA A 44 10.19 3.34 -5.89
C ALA A 44 9.71 3.65 -4.47
N LEU A 45 8.44 3.41 -4.18
CA LEU A 45 7.86 3.57 -2.85
C LEU A 45 8.47 2.62 -1.82
N GLU A 46 8.68 1.33 -2.16
CA GLU A 46 9.37 0.37 -1.29
C GLU A 46 10.77 0.84 -0.94
N THR A 47 11.52 1.36 -1.91
CA THR A 47 12.88 1.92 -1.72
C THR A 47 12.83 3.11 -0.77
N TYR A 48 11.96 4.08 -1.05
CA TYR A 48 11.76 5.26 -0.21
C TYR A 48 11.46 4.89 1.24
N PHE A 49 10.50 3.98 1.49
CA PHE A 49 10.17 3.59 2.86
C PHE A 49 11.31 2.83 3.54
N ALA A 50 12.02 1.96 2.82
CA ALA A 50 13.15 1.21 3.36
C ALA A 50 14.30 2.12 3.80
N GLU A 51 14.63 3.15 3.02
CA GLU A 51 15.63 4.19 3.38
C GLU A 51 15.22 4.93 4.66
N HIS A 52 13.91 5.03 4.90
CA HIS A 52 13.35 5.62 6.11
C HIS A 52 13.02 4.58 7.18
N GLY A 53 13.57 3.35 7.12
CA GLY A 53 13.36 2.32 8.14
C GLY A 53 11.90 1.95 8.39
N LEU A 54 11.05 2.11 7.38
CA LEU A 54 9.61 1.79 7.43
C LEU A 54 9.26 0.85 6.28
N SER A 55 8.15 0.12 6.39
CA SER A 55 7.59 -0.61 5.25
C SER A 55 6.35 0.10 4.72
N GLN A 56 6.00 -0.15 3.46
CA GLN A 56 4.80 0.40 2.86
C GLN A 56 3.53 0.04 3.66
N THR A 57 3.36 -1.22 4.07
CA THR A 57 2.22 -1.64 4.90
C THR A 57 2.15 -0.87 6.22
N ARG A 58 3.30 -0.66 6.87
CA ARG A 58 3.38 0.11 8.11
C ARG A 58 2.97 1.57 7.88
N PHE A 59 3.47 2.19 6.81
CA PHE A 59 3.07 3.53 6.40
C PHE A 59 1.57 3.64 6.13
N LEU A 60 1.00 2.71 5.36
CA LEU A 60 -0.43 2.70 5.03
C LEU A 60 -1.31 2.56 6.27
N ILE A 61 -0.92 1.78 7.27
CA ILE A 61 -1.63 1.75 8.57
C ILE A 61 -1.60 3.12 9.24
N LEU A 62 -0.46 3.82 9.24
CA LEU A 62 -0.40 5.18 9.82
C LEU A 62 -1.31 6.15 9.06
N VAL A 63 -1.30 6.13 7.72
CA VAL A 63 -2.22 6.93 6.89
C VAL A 63 -3.68 6.60 7.20
N LEU A 64 -4.00 5.31 7.33
CA LEU A 64 -5.36 4.87 7.60
C LEU A 64 -5.88 5.38 8.95
N LEU A 65 -5.03 5.34 9.98
CA LEU A 65 -5.34 5.84 11.32
C LEU A 65 -5.36 7.38 11.41
N ASP A 66 -4.73 8.08 10.46
CA ASP A 66 -4.71 9.54 10.39
C ASP A 66 -5.93 10.12 9.65
N ARG A 67 -6.62 9.28 8.87
CA ARG A 67 -7.59 9.70 7.85
C ARG A 67 -8.81 10.42 8.40
N ASP A 68 -9.29 10.03 9.57
CA ASP A 68 -10.48 10.60 10.19
C ASP A 68 -10.20 10.98 11.66
N PRO A 69 -10.08 12.29 11.96
CA PRO A 69 -9.83 12.74 13.32
C PRO A 69 -11.06 12.61 14.23
N THR A 70 -12.24 12.27 13.69
CA THR A 70 -13.49 12.12 14.45
C THR A 70 -13.72 10.69 14.95
N VAL A 71 -12.92 9.73 14.47
CA VAL A 71 -13.00 8.33 14.87
C VAL A 71 -11.93 8.04 15.91
N ASP A 72 -12.33 7.47 17.05
CA ASP A 72 -11.46 7.09 18.17
C ASP A 72 -10.67 5.79 17.90
N GLY A 73 -10.03 5.72 16.73
CA GLY A 73 -9.20 4.60 16.30
C GLY A 73 -9.95 3.51 15.53
N LEU A 74 -9.22 2.47 15.13
CA LEU A 74 -9.75 1.35 14.37
C LEU A 74 -9.43 0.03 15.07
N SER A 75 -10.26 -0.98 14.88
CA SER A 75 -9.94 -2.36 15.26
C SER A 75 -8.98 -3.00 14.25
N ALA A 76 -8.31 -4.09 14.66
CA ALA A 76 -7.44 -4.85 13.76
C ALA A 76 -8.21 -5.47 12.58
N THR A 77 -9.49 -5.81 12.78
CA THR A 77 -10.37 -6.33 11.71
C THR A 77 -10.64 -5.25 10.68
N GLU A 78 -11.02 -4.05 11.11
CA GLU A 78 -11.25 -2.92 10.18
C GLU A 78 -9.99 -2.54 9.42
N ILE A 79 -8.82 -2.56 10.07
CA ILE A 79 -7.54 -2.32 9.39
C ILE A 79 -7.26 -3.40 8.33
N SER A 80 -7.54 -4.67 8.65
CA SER A 80 -7.39 -5.80 7.73
C SER A 80 -8.27 -5.66 6.50
N GLU A 81 -9.54 -5.30 6.70
CA GLU A 81 -10.52 -5.10 5.64
C GLU A 81 -10.18 -3.89 4.77
N LYS A 82 -9.78 -2.76 5.39
CA LYS A 82 -9.46 -1.52 4.67
C LYS A 82 -8.14 -1.59 3.90
N LEU A 83 -7.21 -2.48 4.28
CA LEU A 83 -5.93 -2.67 3.59
C LEU A 83 -5.88 -3.90 2.68
N ASP A 84 -6.95 -4.70 2.63
CA ASP A 84 -7.04 -5.95 1.87
C ASP A 84 -5.84 -6.90 2.10
N ILE A 85 -5.46 -7.06 3.36
CA ILE A 85 -4.39 -7.97 3.79
C ILE A 85 -4.86 -8.90 4.90
N SER A 86 -4.18 -10.03 5.06
CA SER A 86 -4.58 -11.04 6.04
C SER A 86 -4.38 -10.57 7.49
N LYS A 87 -5.27 -11.02 8.39
CA LYS A 87 -5.22 -10.72 9.83
C LYS A 87 -3.86 -11.03 10.49
N PRO A 88 -3.14 -12.12 10.15
CA PRO A 88 -1.80 -12.37 10.68
C PRO A 88 -0.78 -11.28 10.30
N ILE A 89 -0.82 -10.79 9.05
CA ILE A 89 0.06 -9.70 8.57
C ILE A 89 -0.25 -8.43 9.36
N VAL A 90 -1.52 -8.06 9.48
CA VAL A 90 -1.96 -6.88 10.25
C VAL A 90 -1.48 -6.98 11.70
N THR A 91 -1.74 -8.11 12.37
CA THR A 91 -1.40 -8.30 13.78
C THR A 91 0.10 -8.13 14.03
N ASN A 92 0.94 -8.74 13.19
CA ASN A 92 2.40 -8.62 13.30
C ASN A 92 2.87 -7.17 13.04
N THR A 93 2.24 -6.50 12.07
CA THR A 93 2.56 -5.11 11.72
C THR A 93 2.18 -4.16 12.86
N LEU A 94 1.01 -4.34 13.46
CA LEU A 94 0.56 -3.57 14.62
C LEU A 94 1.48 -3.77 15.83
N LYS A 95 1.92 -4.99 16.12
CA LYS A 95 2.89 -5.25 17.19
C LYS A 95 4.20 -4.48 16.98
N ALA A 96 4.73 -4.46 15.75
CA ALA A 96 5.93 -3.70 15.42
C ALA A 96 5.73 -2.18 15.60
N LEU A 97 4.61 -1.64 15.09
CA LEU A 97 4.27 -0.22 15.22
C LEU A 97 4.07 0.19 16.69
N ALA A 98 3.45 -0.66 17.50
CA ALA A 98 3.24 -0.42 18.93
C ALA A 98 4.56 -0.44 19.69
N ARG A 99 5.45 -1.41 19.41
CA ARG A 99 6.79 -1.49 20.00
C ARG A 99 7.63 -0.25 19.69
N GLU A 100 7.47 0.33 18.50
CA GLU A 100 8.15 1.57 18.12
C GLU A 100 7.46 2.83 18.66
N GLY A 101 6.31 2.68 19.32
CA GLY A 101 5.54 3.76 19.94
C GLY A 101 4.81 4.64 18.92
N PHE A 102 4.59 4.17 17.69
CA PHE A 102 3.83 4.91 16.68
C PHE A 102 2.33 4.78 16.85
N ILE A 103 1.87 3.66 17.41
CA ILE A 103 0.46 3.44 17.74
C ILE A 103 0.31 3.11 19.22
N ARG A 104 -0.90 3.34 19.73
CA ARG A 104 -1.36 2.84 21.03
C ARG A 104 -2.50 1.86 20.77
N VAL A 105 -2.54 0.82 21.60
CA VAL A 105 -3.65 -0.15 21.63
C VAL A 105 -4.33 0.01 22.98
N THR A 106 -5.63 0.29 22.99
CA THR A 106 -6.47 0.37 24.18
C THR A 106 -7.56 -0.68 24.11
N ASP A 107 -7.98 -1.19 25.27
CA ASP A 107 -9.15 -2.06 25.33
C ASP A 107 -10.40 -1.24 24.99
N ASN A 108 -11.34 -1.84 24.28
CA ASN A 108 -12.66 -1.25 24.10
C ASN A 108 -13.51 -1.54 25.35
N GLU A 109 -14.01 -0.49 26.00
CA GLU A 109 -14.81 -0.62 27.23
C GLU A 109 -16.18 -1.28 26.97
N GLU A 110 -16.71 -1.17 25.75
CA GLU A 110 -18.00 -1.76 25.34
C GLU A 110 -17.86 -3.23 24.88
N ASP A 111 -16.72 -3.59 24.30
CA ASP A 111 -16.38 -4.97 23.96
C ASP A 111 -14.91 -5.26 24.25
N ARG A 112 -14.62 -5.88 25.39
CA ARG A 112 -13.26 -6.23 25.82
C ARG A 112 -12.51 -7.15 24.85
N ARG A 113 -13.20 -7.75 23.85
CA ARG A 113 -12.59 -8.54 22.78
C ARG A 113 -12.11 -7.67 21.61
N ALA A 114 -12.66 -6.46 21.46
CA ALA A 114 -12.20 -5.46 20.52
C ALA A 114 -11.14 -4.56 21.16
N ARG A 115 -10.09 -4.24 20.40
CA ARG A 115 -9.05 -3.30 20.81
C ARG A 115 -9.02 -2.14 19.85
N TRP A 116 -9.02 -0.92 20.39
CA TRP A 116 -8.88 0.30 19.61
C TRP A 116 -7.41 0.59 19.35
N ILE A 117 -7.09 0.83 18.09
CA ILE A 117 -5.74 1.20 17.64
C ILE A 117 -5.78 2.66 17.23
N THR A 118 -4.92 3.46 17.84
CA THR A 118 -4.83 4.91 17.60
C THR A 118 -3.40 5.33 17.31
N LEU A 119 -3.23 6.42 16.54
CA LEU A 119 -1.92 7.06 16.38
C LEU A 119 -1.49 7.74 17.68
N THR A 120 -0.23 7.56 18.05
CA THR A 120 0.39 8.41 19.07
C THR A 120 0.86 9.72 18.45
N ARG A 121 1.22 10.70 19.30
CA ARG A 121 1.92 11.92 18.84
C ARG A 121 3.21 11.59 18.07
N LYS A 122 3.95 10.55 18.49
CA LYS A 122 5.17 10.09 17.81
C LYS A 122 4.84 9.49 16.44
N GLY A 123 3.79 8.69 16.34
CA GLY A 123 3.33 8.13 15.07
C GLY A 123 2.87 9.19 14.09
N ARG A 124 2.10 10.17 14.55
CA ARG A 124 1.65 11.32 13.74
C ARG A 124 2.84 12.15 13.25
N ALA A 125 3.79 12.47 14.13
CA ALA A 125 5.01 13.18 13.73
C ALA A 125 5.83 12.37 12.71
N ARG A 126 5.92 11.04 12.88
CA ARG A 126 6.60 10.17 11.92
C ARG A 126 5.92 10.18 10.55
N LEU A 127 4.58 10.09 10.52
CA LEU A 127 3.80 10.16 9.30
C LEU A 127 4.01 11.51 8.59
N GLN A 128 3.88 12.61 9.31
CA GLN A 128 4.08 13.97 8.78
C GLN A 128 5.47 14.17 8.17
N ALA A 129 6.51 13.59 8.76
CA ALA A 129 7.86 13.65 8.22
C ALA A 129 8.04 12.87 6.90
N LEU A 130 7.21 11.83 6.66
CA LEU A 130 7.31 10.98 5.47
C LEU A 130 6.39 11.40 4.32
N LEU A 131 5.33 12.16 4.60
CA LEU A 131 4.36 12.58 3.58
C LEU A 131 4.99 13.39 2.43
N PRO A 132 5.88 14.38 2.67
CA PRO A 132 6.48 15.16 1.58
C PRO A 132 7.22 14.30 0.56
N GLY A 133 8.16 13.46 1.01
CA GLY A 133 8.93 12.59 0.11
C GLY A 133 8.07 11.49 -0.53
N TYR A 134 7.01 11.02 0.15
CA TYR A 134 6.03 10.11 -0.43
C TYR A 134 5.30 10.75 -1.62
N PHE A 135 4.82 11.99 -1.46
CA PHE A 135 4.14 12.71 -2.53
C PHE A 135 5.10 13.08 -3.66
N GLU A 136 6.31 13.52 -3.35
CA GLU A 136 7.35 13.83 -4.34
C GLU A 136 7.73 12.60 -5.17
N THR A 137 7.89 11.44 -4.53
CA THR A 137 8.18 10.16 -5.23
C THR A 137 7.08 9.83 -6.23
N ILE A 138 5.81 9.99 -5.85
CA ILE A 138 4.67 9.74 -6.74
C ILE A 138 4.65 10.78 -7.86
N GLN A 139 4.77 12.06 -7.55
CA GLN A 139 4.70 13.15 -8.52
C GLN A 139 5.81 13.03 -9.57
N THR A 140 7.03 12.76 -9.14
CA THR A 140 8.19 12.57 -10.04
C THR A 140 7.94 11.38 -10.97
N PHE A 141 7.54 10.23 -10.42
CA PHE A 141 7.25 9.05 -11.23
C PHE A 141 6.12 9.28 -12.25
N MET A 142 5.10 10.05 -11.88
CA MET A 142 3.96 10.35 -12.76
C MET A 142 4.28 11.43 -13.80
N ALA A 143 5.31 12.25 -13.59
CA ALA A 143 5.76 13.27 -14.54
C ALA A 143 6.70 12.72 -15.62
N GLU A 144 7.30 11.54 -15.41
CA GLU A 144 8.21 10.87 -16.35
C GLU A 144 7.47 10.12 -17.50
N ASP A 145 6.25 10.53 -17.83
CA ASP A 145 5.41 9.96 -18.91
C ASP A 145 5.56 10.64 -20.27
#